data_AF-S6UQ39-F1
#
_entry.id   AF-S6UQ39-F1
#
_cell.length_a   1.000
_cell.length_b   1.000
_cell.length_c   1.000
_cell.angle_alpha   90.00
_cell.angle_beta   90.00
_cell.angle_gamma   90.00
#
_symmetry.space_group_name_H-M   'P 1'
#
loop_
_entity.id
_entity.type
_entity.pdbx_description
1 polymer ?
#
loop_
_entity_poly.entity_id
_entity_poly.type
_entity_poly.pdbx_seq_one_letter_code
_entity_poly.pdbx_strand_id
1 'polypeptide(L)'
;MIRRLFRIWPAFFVVWLMSYLFVYPERTLGEMVCSLYFCLQDYSLVAPSFGFSVLGPPWTLTYEVVFYLIFTISMSISYRYRSYVCALVFLVSSVGFQLYYNGHFYFSSQSSPDIVVVHVWQVWIKLISNTITFEFVAGMMLAELMLANRLPDLSLAGRRLMQLTLLLAIISACIMGWQDYGISGGFWLALIIVVSVVMLSYRSEVEGNKPLVFLGDISYSLYLVHYSLMMFLIKIIPGNAPFVERAGVFILSIAASVVLAFFMFEWVEKPFIKAGKKVAGILSGWQKFSMR
;
A
#
# COMPACT_ATOMS: atom_id res chain seq x y z
N MET A 1 -10.60 12.47 -1.07
CA MET A 1 -10.95 11.21 -1.77
C MET A 1 -10.82 11.34 -3.29
N ILE A 2 -11.53 12.26 -3.95
CA ILE A 2 -11.55 12.41 -5.43
C ILE A 2 -10.15 12.48 -6.06
N ARG A 3 -9.27 13.37 -5.57
CA ARG A 3 -7.90 13.50 -6.12
C ARG A 3 -7.09 12.20 -6.08
N ARG A 4 -7.35 11.34 -5.08
CA ARG A 4 -6.66 10.06 -4.92
C ARG A 4 -7.22 9.01 -5.87
N LEU A 5 -8.55 8.97 -6.06
CA LEU A 5 -9.21 8.10 -7.03
C LEU A 5 -8.67 8.33 -8.45
N PHE A 6 -8.54 9.59 -8.86
CA PHE A 6 -8.00 9.96 -10.17
C PHE A 6 -6.50 9.67 -10.33
N ARG A 7 -5.76 9.52 -9.24
CA ARG A 7 -4.37 9.07 -9.29
C ARG A 7 -4.28 7.56 -9.45
N ILE A 8 -5.07 6.83 -8.67
CA ILE A 8 -4.94 5.37 -8.53
C ILE A 8 -5.63 4.64 -9.69
N TRP A 9 -6.91 4.93 -9.93
CA TRP A 9 -7.79 4.11 -10.75
C TRP A 9 -7.42 4.07 -12.25
N PRO A 10 -7.04 5.18 -12.91
CA PRO A 10 -6.74 5.15 -14.35
C PRO A 10 -5.51 4.32 -14.70
N ALA A 11 -4.40 4.51 -13.96
CA ALA A 11 -3.21 3.71 -14.15
C ALA A 11 -3.45 2.24 -13.80
N PHE A 12 -4.22 1.97 -12.74
CA PHE A 12 -4.65 0.62 -12.39
C PHE A 12 -5.45 -0.04 -13.51
N PHE A 13 -6.41 0.66 -14.10
CA PHE A 13 -7.24 0.14 -15.19
C PHE A 13 -6.42 -0.18 -16.45
N VAL A 14 -5.46 0.68 -16.82
CA VAL A 14 -4.58 0.42 -17.97
C VAL A 14 -3.73 -0.82 -17.73
N VAL A 15 -3.12 -0.97 -16.55
CA VAL A 15 -2.34 -2.17 -16.23
C VAL A 15 -3.24 -3.40 -16.18
N TRP A 16 -4.43 -3.30 -15.58
CA TRP A 16 -5.42 -4.37 -15.57
C TRP A 16 -5.78 -4.85 -16.98
N LEU A 17 -6.05 -3.92 -17.90
CA LEU A 17 -6.39 -4.23 -19.29
C LEU A 17 -5.21 -4.88 -20.01
N MET A 18 -4.00 -4.33 -19.87
CA MET A 18 -2.80 -4.90 -20.49
C MET A 18 -2.50 -6.29 -19.93
N SER A 19 -2.64 -6.49 -18.62
CA SER A 19 -2.46 -7.80 -18.00
C SER A 19 -3.51 -8.80 -18.44
N TYR A 20 -4.75 -8.38 -18.66
CA TYR A 20 -5.78 -9.25 -19.23
C TYR A 20 -5.45 -9.70 -20.65
N LEU A 21 -5.00 -8.79 -21.50
CA LEU A 21 -4.72 -9.09 -22.91
C LEU A 21 -3.44 -9.92 -23.12
N PHE A 22 -2.38 -9.64 -22.37
CA PHE A 22 -1.05 -10.21 -22.64
C PHE A 22 -0.58 -11.22 -21.59
N VAL A 23 -1.02 -11.09 -20.34
CA VAL A 23 -0.48 -11.89 -19.23
C VAL A 23 -1.42 -13.00 -18.82
N TYR A 24 -2.73 -12.75 -18.76
CA TYR A 24 -3.73 -13.71 -18.31
C TYR A 24 -4.91 -13.85 -19.28
N PRO A 25 -4.68 -14.09 -20.59
CA PRO A 25 -5.77 -14.25 -21.57
C PRO A 25 -6.67 -15.46 -21.26
N GLU A 26 -6.16 -16.44 -20.52
CA GLU A 26 -6.91 -17.63 -20.09
C GLU A 26 -7.96 -17.37 -19.01
N ARG A 27 -7.89 -16.25 -18.29
CA ARG A 27 -8.81 -15.94 -17.18
C ARG A 27 -10.14 -15.42 -17.69
N THR A 28 -11.21 -15.73 -16.96
CA THR A 28 -12.53 -15.19 -17.27
C THR A 28 -12.64 -13.71 -16.90
N LEU A 29 -13.50 -12.96 -17.60
CA LEU A 29 -13.75 -11.55 -17.26
C LEU A 29 -14.25 -11.40 -15.82
N GLY A 30 -15.04 -12.35 -15.32
CA GLY A 30 -15.56 -12.32 -13.94
C GLY A 30 -14.47 -12.32 -12.89
N GLU A 31 -13.45 -13.18 -13.03
CA GLU A 31 -12.29 -13.24 -12.13
C GLU A 31 -11.47 -11.94 -12.17
N MET A 32 -11.33 -11.35 -13.36
CA MET A 32 -10.56 -10.13 -13.56
C MET A 32 -11.28 -8.89 -13.02
N VAL A 33 -12.61 -8.80 -13.18
CA VAL A 33 -13.41 -7.64 -12.76
C VAL A 33 -13.38 -7.43 -11.24
N CYS A 34 -13.29 -8.49 -10.43
CA CYS A 34 -13.10 -8.37 -8.97
C CYS A 34 -11.88 -7.49 -8.62
N SER A 35 -10.79 -7.55 -9.41
CA SER A 35 -9.61 -6.71 -9.18
C SER A 35 -9.87 -5.21 -9.37
N LEU A 36 -10.79 -4.82 -10.27
CA LEU A 36 -11.18 -3.41 -10.49
C LEU A 36 -11.88 -2.78 -9.29
N TYR A 37 -12.52 -3.61 -8.46
CA TYR A 37 -13.17 -3.20 -7.22
C TYR A 37 -12.27 -3.39 -5.98
N PHE A 38 -10.98 -3.69 -6.17
CA PHE A 38 -10.04 -4.05 -5.10
C PHE A 38 -10.53 -5.25 -4.27
N CYS A 39 -11.23 -6.19 -4.90
CA CYS A 39 -11.65 -7.42 -4.26
C CYS A 39 -10.50 -8.45 -4.31
N LEU A 40 -10.41 -9.27 -3.27
CA LEU A 40 -9.43 -10.35 -3.14
C LEU A 40 -10.04 -11.66 -3.64
N GLN A 41 -9.21 -12.55 -4.17
CA GLN A 41 -9.71 -13.74 -4.87
C GLN A 41 -10.43 -14.73 -3.94
N ASP A 42 -9.92 -14.96 -2.73
CA ASP A 42 -10.44 -16.00 -1.86
C ASP A 42 -10.24 -15.69 -0.38
N TYR A 43 -11.35 -15.36 0.29
CA TYR A 43 -11.39 -15.04 1.72
C TYR A 43 -11.37 -16.26 2.66
N SER A 44 -11.31 -17.48 2.11
CA SER A 44 -11.03 -18.70 2.87
C SER A 44 -9.52 -18.95 3.05
N LEU A 45 -8.69 -18.34 2.19
CA LEU A 45 -7.24 -18.45 2.28
C LEU A 45 -6.65 -17.59 3.41
N VAL A 46 -5.37 -17.83 3.66
CA VAL A 46 -4.61 -17.18 4.74
C VAL A 46 -4.63 -15.66 4.56
N ALA A 47 -4.86 -14.96 5.66
CA ALA A 47 -4.80 -13.51 5.72
C ALA A 47 -3.33 -13.02 5.61
N PRO A 48 -3.05 -11.74 5.36
CA PRO A 48 -3.95 -10.67 4.95
C PRO A 48 -4.26 -10.69 3.44
N SER A 49 -3.60 -11.56 2.66
CA SER A 49 -3.69 -11.51 1.20
C SER A 49 -4.97 -12.14 0.63
N PHE A 50 -5.59 -13.10 1.33
CA PHE A 50 -6.86 -13.73 0.91
C PHE A 50 -6.88 -14.11 -0.59
N GLY A 51 -5.85 -14.86 -1.02
CA GLY A 51 -5.70 -15.28 -2.41
C GLY A 51 -5.07 -14.24 -3.35
N PHE A 52 -4.60 -13.11 -2.80
CA PHE A 52 -4.03 -11.98 -3.54
C PHE A 52 -5.00 -11.36 -4.56
N SER A 53 -4.57 -10.27 -5.19
CA SER A 53 -5.22 -9.76 -6.40
C SER A 53 -4.67 -10.52 -7.61
N VAL A 54 -5.44 -10.62 -8.70
CA VAL A 54 -4.94 -11.24 -9.95
C VAL A 54 -3.68 -10.53 -10.45
N LEU A 55 -3.59 -9.23 -10.21
CA LEU A 55 -2.43 -8.42 -10.58
C LEU A 55 -1.27 -8.52 -9.58
N GLY A 56 -1.36 -9.40 -8.59
CA GLY A 56 -0.35 -9.61 -7.55
C GLY A 56 -0.39 -8.52 -6.48
N PRO A 57 0.56 -7.56 -6.43
CA PRO A 57 0.71 -6.58 -5.36
C PRO A 57 -0.54 -5.77 -4.96
N PRO A 58 -1.47 -5.39 -5.87
CA PRO A 58 -2.62 -4.54 -5.55
C PRO A 58 -3.56 -4.99 -4.43
N TRP A 59 -3.40 -6.20 -3.88
CA TRP A 59 -4.15 -6.65 -2.71
C TRP A 59 -4.06 -5.68 -1.50
N THR A 60 -2.93 -4.98 -1.33
CA THR A 60 -2.74 -4.00 -0.24
C THR A 60 -3.59 -2.73 -0.44
N LEU A 61 -3.97 -2.38 -1.67
CA LEU A 61 -4.88 -1.25 -1.95
C LEU A 61 -6.25 -1.47 -1.30
N THR A 62 -6.67 -2.72 -1.11
CA THR A 62 -7.89 -3.08 -0.38
C THR A 62 -7.88 -2.53 1.04
N TYR A 63 -6.78 -2.78 1.78
CA TYR A 63 -6.59 -2.25 3.13
C TYR A 63 -6.46 -0.73 3.13
N GLU A 64 -5.88 -0.16 2.07
CA GLU A 64 -5.78 1.29 1.90
C GLU A 64 -7.16 1.96 1.76
N VAL A 65 -8.08 1.33 0.99
CA VAL A 65 -9.46 1.81 0.84
C VAL A 65 -10.22 1.67 2.17
N VAL A 66 -10.07 0.53 2.87
CA VAL A 66 -10.63 0.32 4.22
C VAL A 66 -10.15 1.41 5.17
N PHE A 67 -8.85 1.71 5.16
CA PHE A 67 -8.25 2.78 5.94
C PHE A 67 -8.88 4.14 5.65
N TYR A 68 -9.00 4.56 4.38
CA TYR A 68 -9.64 5.85 4.09
C TYR A 68 -11.09 5.90 4.52
N LEU A 69 -11.85 4.82 4.33
CA LEU A 69 -13.25 4.78 4.71
C LEU A 69 -13.41 4.96 6.23
N ILE A 70 -12.67 4.19 7.03
CA ILE A 70 -12.69 4.29 8.50
C ILE A 70 -12.16 5.64 8.97
N PHE A 71 -11.09 6.14 8.36
CA PHE A 71 -10.53 7.46 8.69
C PHE A 71 -11.52 8.59 8.38
N THR A 72 -12.25 8.50 7.26
CA THR A 72 -13.31 9.45 6.92
C THR A 72 -14.45 9.40 7.92
N ILE A 73 -14.92 8.21 8.31
CA ILE A 73 -15.95 8.06 9.36
C ILE A 73 -15.44 8.66 10.69
N SER A 74 -14.19 8.40 11.04
CA SER A 74 -13.56 8.93 12.26
C SER A 74 -13.50 10.46 12.27
N MET A 75 -13.26 11.09 11.11
CA MET A 75 -13.33 12.55 10.95
C MET A 75 -14.75 13.09 11.15
N SER A 76 -15.77 12.36 10.71
CA SER A 76 -17.17 12.74 10.92
C SER A 76 -17.60 12.65 12.39
N ILE A 77 -17.02 11.72 13.16
CA ILE A 77 -17.26 11.60 14.61
C ILE A 77 -16.53 12.71 15.38
N SER A 78 -15.23 12.88 15.13
CA SER A 78 -14.43 13.92 15.78
C SER A 78 -13.32 14.40 14.86
N TYR A 79 -13.39 15.65 14.43
CA TYR A 79 -12.33 16.25 13.63
C TYR A 79 -11.01 16.39 14.41
N ARG A 80 -11.10 16.73 15.71
CA ARG A 80 -9.92 16.98 16.57
C ARG A 80 -9.16 15.71 16.93
N TYR A 81 -9.88 14.61 17.15
CA TYR A 81 -9.32 13.33 17.61
C TYR A 81 -9.43 12.21 16.55
N ARG A 82 -9.64 12.57 15.27
CA ARG A 82 -9.85 11.64 14.15
C ARG A 82 -8.87 10.46 14.11
N SER A 83 -7.58 10.72 14.36
CA SER A 83 -6.52 9.72 14.30
C SER A 83 -6.61 8.73 15.46
N TYR A 84 -6.95 9.21 16.66
CA TYR A 84 -7.16 8.37 17.84
C TYR A 84 -8.46 7.55 17.74
N VAL A 85 -9.54 8.14 17.21
CA VAL A 85 -10.79 7.42 16.95
C VAL A 85 -10.56 6.31 15.92
N CYS A 86 -9.86 6.59 14.82
CA CYS A 86 -9.51 5.61 13.80
C CYS A 86 -8.65 4.47 14.38
N ALA A 87 -7.63 4.82 15.17
CA ALA A 87 -6.79 3.84 15.85
C ALA A 87 -7.58 2.97 16.83
N LEU A 88 -8.51 3.56 17.59
CA LEU A 88 -9.39 2.83 18.49
C LEU A 88 -10.30 1.88 17.73
N VAL A 89 -10.88 2.31 16.60
CA VAL A 89 -11.72 1.44 15.75
C VAL A 89 -10.92 0.22 15.29
N PHE A 90 -9.71 0.40 14.76
CA PHE A 90 -8.86 -0.73 14.34
C PHE A 90 -8.45 -1.64 15.48
N LEU A 91 -8.11 -1.07 16.64
CA LEU A 91 -7.72 -1.88 17.80
C LEU A 91 -8.90 -2.70 18.32
N VAL A 92 -10.06 -2.07 18.48
CA VAL A 92 -11.28 -2.74 18.95
C VAL A 92 -11.76 -3.76 17.94
N SER A 93 -11.70 -3.49 16.63
CA SER A 93 -12.10 -4.45 15.62
C SER A 93 -11.16 -5.65 15.54
N SER A 94 -9.83 -5.43 15.56
CA SER A 94 -8.84 -6.51 15.51
C SER A 94 -8.91 -7.41 16.74
N VAL A 95 -8.97 -6.83 17.94
CA VAL A 95 -9.05 -7.62 19.17
C VAL A 95 -10.46 -8.20 19.35
N GLY A 96 -11.49 -7.40 19.18
CA GLY A 96 -12.88 -7.78 19.44
C GLY A 96 -13.39 -8.89 18.54
N PHE A 97 -13.19 -8.79 17.22
CA PHE A 97 -13.67 -9.84 16.30
C PHE A 97 -12.85 -11.13 16.44
N GLN A 98 -11.53 -11.05 16.63
CA GLN A 98 -10.75 -12.27 16.85
C GLN A 98 -11.14 -12.97 18.16
N LEU A 99 -11.33 -12.24 19.26
CA LEU A 99 -11.80 -12.82 20.51
C LEU A 99 -13.21 -13.42 20.37
N TYR A 100 -14.11 -12.75 19.66
CA TYR A 100 -15.49 -13.23 19.50
C TYR A 100 -15.57 -14.51 18.66
N TYR A 101 -14.86 -14.57 17.53
CA TYR A 101 -14.95 -15.72 16.60
C TYR A 101 -13.95 -16.83 16.91
N ASN A 102 -12.73 -16.50 17.35
CA ASN A 102 -11.66 -17.48 17.55
C ASN A 102 -11.48 -17.86 19.04
N GLY A 103 -12.12 -17.14 19.97
CA GLY A 103 -11.93 -17.30 21.43
C GLY A 103 -10.60 -16.75 21.96
N HIS A 104 -9.62 -16.50 21.08
CA HIS A 104 -8.30 -15.99 21.41
C HIS A 104 -7.83 -14.95 20.39
N PHE A 105 -6.95 -14.04 20.82
CA PHE A 105 -6.35 -13.03 19.95
C PHE A 105 -4.93 -13.46 19.55
N TYR A 106 -4.64 -13.39 18.25
CA TYR A 106 -3.31 -13.65 17.71
C TYR A 106 -2.72 -12.36 17.15
N PHE A 107 -1.46 -12.07 17.49
CA PHE A 107 -0.74 -10.91 16.94
C PHE A 107 -0.38 -11.07 15.46
N SER A 108 -0.42 -12.29 14.94
CA SER A 108 -0.04 -12.57 13.55
C SER A 108 -1.05 -12.01 12.56
N SER A 109 -0.57 -11.33 11.51
CA SER A 109 -1.42 -10.88 10.41
C SER A 109 -1.96 -12.02 9.56
N GLN A 110 -1.40 -13.22 9.72
CA GLN A 110 -1.87 -14.42 9.04
C GLN A 110 -3.15 -14.97 9.67
N SER A 111 -3.48 -14.50 10.88
CA SER A 111 -4.71 -14.85 11.58
C SER A 111 -5.85 -13.92 11.18
N SER A 112 -7.03 -14.50 10.99
CA SER A 112 -8.28 -13.75 10.82
C SER A 112 -9.41 -14.45 11.57
N PRO A 113 -10.55 -13.79 11.79
CA PRO A 113 -11.73 -14.43 12.36
C PRO A 113 -12.17 -15.66 11.54
N ASP A 114 -12.41 -16.77 12.23
CA ASP A 114 -12.87 -18.03 11.65
C ASP A 114 -14.35 -17.93 11.25
N ILE A 115 -14.57 -17.27 10.12
CA ILE A 115 -15.88 -17.00 9.54
C ILE A 115 -15.89 -17.55 8.12
N VAL A 116 -16.89 -18.38 7.80
CA VAL A 116 -17.17 -18.74 6.41
C VAL A 116 -17.85 -17.55 5.73
N VAL A 117 -17.24 -17.05 4.66
CA VAL A 117 -17.74 -15.88 3.92
C VAL A 117 -18.84 -16.31 2.97
N VAL A 118 -20.09 -16.06 3.36
CA VAL A 118 -21.31 -16.24 2.55
C VAL A 118 -21.82 -14.88 2.06
N HIS A 119 -21.61 -13.82 2.84
CA HIS A 119 -22.08 -12.47 2.55
C HIS A 119 -20.95 -11.44 2.55
N VAL A 120 -21.12 -10.38 1.77
CA VAL A 120 -20.11 -9.30 1.59
C VAL A 120 -19.75 -8.61 2.92
N TRP A 121 -20.67 -8.49 3.88
CA TRP A 121 -20.36 -7.85 5.17
C TRP A 121 -19.31 -8.64 5.99
N GLN A 122 -19.22 -9.96 5.82
CA GLN A 122 -18.24 -10.80 6.51
C GLN A 122 -16.81 -10.55 6.00
N VAL A 123 -16.66 -10.17 4.73
CA VAL A 123 -15.39 -9.74 4.16
C VAL A 123 -14.84 -8.54 4.92
N TRP A 124 -15.69 -7.55 5.19
CA TRP A 124 -15.28 -6.36 5.92
C TRP A 124 -14.81 -6.69 7.32
N ILE A 125 -15.49 -7.61 8.02
CA ILE A 125 -15.05 -8.10 9.34
C ILE A 125 -13.65 -8.70 9.26
N LYS A 126 -13.38 -9.58 8.28
CA LYS A 126 -12.04 -10.18 8.12
C LYS A 126 -10.95 -9.14 7.81
N LEU A 127 -11.26 -8.12 7.02
CA LEU A 127 -10.30 -7.07 6.66
C LEU A 127 -9.98 -6.13 7.84
N ILE A 128 -11.00 -5.60 8.52
CA ILE A 128 -10.82 -4.64 9.62
C ILE A 128 -10.25 -5.28 10.89
N SER A 129 -10.36 -6.61 11.02
CA SER A 129 -9.85 -7.34 12.17
C SER A 129 -8.40 -7.84 12.01
N ASN A 130 -7.81 -7.61 10.83
CA ASN A 130 -6.45 -8.03 10.56
C ASN A 130 -5.43 -7.08 11.21
N THR A 131 -4.36 -7.64 11.79
CA THR A 131 -3.32 -6.86 12.49
C THR A 131 -2.44 -6.02 11.56
N ILE A 132 -2.49 -6.21 10.23
CA ILE A 132 -1.86 -5.30 9.25
C ILE A 132 -2.41 -3.87 9.36
N THR A 133 -3.61 -3.70 9.89
CA THR A 133 -4.19 -2.37 10.15
C THR A 133 -3.36 -1.53 11.13
N PHE A 134 -2.57 -2.18 11.98
CA PHE A 134 -1.67 -1.50 12.92
C PHE A 134 -0.51 -0.76 12.24
N GLU A 135 -0.15 -1.12 11.01
CA GLU A 135 0.80 -0.34 10.21
C GLU A 135 0.28 1.07 9.94
N PHE A 136 -1.02 1.18 9.62
CA PHE A 136 -1.68 2.47 9.45
C PHE A 136 -1.79 3.23 10.78
N VAL A 137 -2.03 2.54 11.89
CA VAL A 137 -2.05 3.15 13.22
C VAL A 137 -0.69 3.76 13.55
N ALA A 138 0.40 3.02 13.36
CA ALA A 138 1.75 3.53 13.58
C ALA A 138 2.05 4.75 12.70
N GLY A 139 1.68 4.71 11.41
CA GLY A 139 1.80 5.84 10.50
C GLY A 139 1.00 7.08 10.94
N MET A 140 -0.24 6.90 11.40
CA MET A 140 -1.07 7.99 11.94
C MET A 140 -0.45 8.59 13.21
N MET A 141 0.04 7.77 14.13
CA MET A 141 0.66 8.25 15.37
C MET A 141 1.94 9.04 15.07
N LEU A 142 2.77 8.56 14.13
CA LEU A 142 3.96 9.28 13.69
C LEU A 142 3.59 10.64 13.05
N ALA A 143 2.53 10.68 12.26
CA ALA A 143 2.01 11.92 11.67
C ALA A 143 1.50 12.89 12.75
N GLU A 144 0.78 12.42 13.77
CA GLU A 144 0.33 13.25 14.90
C GLU A 144 1.51 13.84 15.68
N LEU A 145 2.56 13.06 15.94
CA LEU A 145 3.79 13.55 16.59
C LEU A 145 4.49 14.62 15.76
N MET A 146 4.57 14.42 14.44
CA MET A 146 5.16 15.38 13.51
C MET A 146 4.35 16.69 13.46
N LEU A 147 3.03 16.61 13.32
CA LEU A 147 2.13 17.77 13.26
C LEU A 147 2.07 18.53 14.60
N ALA A 148 2.18 17.82 15.72
CA ALA A 148 2.23 18.42 17.05
C ALA A 148 3.62 19.01 17.41
N ASN A 149 4.60 18.93 16.49
CA ASN A 149 5.99 19.34 16.73
C ASN A 149 6.61 18.68 17.98
N ARG A 150 6.24 17.42 18.25
CA ARG A 150 6.73 16.64 19.41
C ARG A 150 7.91 15.73 19.05
N LEU A 151 8.32 15.70 17.78
CA LEU A 151 9.54 14.99 17.38
C LEU A 151 10.76 15.80 17.82
N PRO A 152 11.77 15.15 18.43
CA PRO A 152 12.95 15.85 18.91
C PRO A 152 13.82 16.35 17.75
N ASP A 153 14.41 17.52 17.92
CA ASP A 153 15.44 18.00 16.99
C ASP A 153 16.71 17.15 17.14
N LEU A 154 17.22 16.63 16.02
CA LEU A 154 18.40 15.78 16.03
C LEU A 154 19.68 16.62 16.03
N SER A 155 20.52 16.42 17.05
CA SER A 155 21.92 16.85 17.03
C SER A 155 22.71 16.15 15.90
N LEU A 156 23.91 16.64 15.57
CA LEU A 156 24.75 15.99 14.54
C LEU A 156 25.02 14.51 14.86
N ALA A 157 25.27 14.20 16.14
CA ALA A 157 25.44 12.82 16.62
C ALA A 157 24.14 12.01 16.47
N GLY A 158 22.98 12.61 16.81
CA GLY A 158 21.67 12.00 16.61
C GLY A 158 21.38 11.70 15.13
N ARG A 159 21.72 12.61 14.21
CA ARG A 159 21.58 12.38 12.76
C ARG A 159 22.46 11.22 12.29
N ARG A 160 23.72 11.15 12.72
CA ARG A 160 24.61 10.03 12.39
C ARG A 160 24.10 8.70 12.94
N LEU A 161 23.57 8.70 14.16
CA LEU A 161 22.94 7.51 14.74
C LEU A 161 21.74 7.07 13.91
N MET A 162 20.83 7.98 13.56
CA MET A 162 19.67 7.65 12.72
C MET A 162 20.06 7.15 11.32
N GLN A 163 21.12 7.71 10.72
CA GLN A 163 21.67 7.21 9.45
C GLN A 163 22.24 5.79 9.58
N LEU A 164 22.97 5.51 10.67
CA LEU A 164 23.49 4.18 10.96
C LEU A 164 22.34 3.19 11.20
N THR A 165 21.33 3.57 11.97
CA THR A 165 20.12 2.76 12.20
C THR A 165 19.40 2.45 10.89
N LEU A 166 19.22 3.45 10.02
CA LEU A 166 18.62 3.26 8.70
C LEU A 166 19.45 2.30 7.83
N LEU A 167 20.78 2.47 7.80
CA LEU A 167 21.68 1.61 7.03
C LEU A 167 21.64 0.17 7.53
N LEU A 168 21.72 -0.04 8.85
CA LEU A 168 21.62 -1.37 9.47
C LEU A 168 20.25 -2.00 9.21
N ALA A 169 19.17 -1.22 9.28
CA ALA A 169 17.82 -1.70 8.97
C ALA A 169 17.73 -2.17 7.50
N ILE A 170 18.24 -1.40 6.54
CA ILE A 170 18.26 -1.79 5.13
C ILE A 170 19.09 -3.06 4.91
N ILE A 171 20.28 -3.15 5.51
CA ILE A 171 21.12 -4.36 5.43
C ILE A 171 20.38 -5.56 6.02
N SER A 172 19.75 -5.41 7.18
CA SER A 172 18.98 -6.48 7.80
C SER A 172 17.80 -6.94 6.94
N ALA A 173 17.11 -6.01 6.26
CA ALA A 173 16.05 -6.34 5.32
C ALA A 173 16.57 -7.19 4.15
N CYS A 174 17.75 -6.87 3.63
CA CYS A 174 18.38 -7.64 2.56
C CYS A 174 18.81 -9.05 3.00
N ILE A 175 19.23 -9.22 4.26
CA ILE A 175 19.69 -10.51 4.80
C ILE A 175 18.51 -11.41 5.18
N MET A 176 17.49 -10.86 5.85
CA MET A 176 16.36 -11.63 6.37
C MET A 176 15.42 -12.14 5.26
N GLY A 177 15.43 -11.51 4.09
CA GLY A 177 14.62 -11.93 2.95
C GLY A 177 13.12 -11.82 3.22
N TRP A 178 12.38 -12.87 2.87
CA TRP A 178 10.91 -12.89 2.97
C TRP A 178 10.47 -13.00 4.43
N GLN A 179 9.55 -12.13 4.83
CA GLN A 179 8.99 -12.07 6.17
C GLN A 179 7.47 -12.05 6.09
N ASP A 180 6.81 -12.57 7.13
CA ASP A 180 5.37 -12.43 7.28
C ASP A 180 4.98 -10.94 7.40
N TYR A 181 3.72 -10.63 7.08
CA TYR A 181 3.20 -9.27 7.19
C TYR A 181 2.87 -8.89 8.64
N GLY A 182 2.60 -7.60 8.88
CA GLY A 182 2.12 -7.11 10.18
C GLY A 182 3.06 -7.35 11.36
N ILE A 183 2.51 -7.23 12.57
CA ILE A 183 3.27 -7.15 13.84
C ILE A 183 4.16 -8.36 14.10
N SER A 184 3.74 -9.56 13.67
CA SER A 184 4.52 -10.78 13.87
C SER A 184 5.73 -10.91 12.93
N GLY A 185 5.82 -10.08 11.89
CA GLY A 185 6.88 -10.15 10.90
C GLY A 185 7.51 -8.80 10.61
N GLY A 186 7.45 -8.37 9.34
CA GLY A 186 8.20 -7.23 8.82
C GLY A 186 7.84 -5.84 9.40
N PHE A 187 6.75 -5.73 10.18
CA PHE A 187 6.29 -4.44 10.72
C PHE A 187 7.36 -3.69 11.50
N TRP A 188 8.09 -4.35 12.40
CA TRP A 188 9.08 -3.68 13.24
C TRP A 188 10.23 -3.11 12.43
N LEU A 189 10.69 -3.85 11.42
CA LEU A 189 11.73 -3.41 10.53
C LEU A 189 11.25 -2.24 9.66
N ALA A 190 10.06 -2.34 9.10
CA ALA A 190 9.43 -1.26 8.34
C ALA A 190 9.25 0.00 9.20
N LEU A 191 8.82 -0.15 10.46
CA LEU A 191 8.66 0.95 11.40
C LEU A 191 10.00 1.65 11.68
N ILE A 192 11.07 0.89 11.92
CA ILE A 192 12.42 1.44 12.13
C ILE A 192 12.86 2.25 10.91
N ILE A 193 12.65 1.72 9.69
CA ILE A 193 13.00 2.41 8.44
C ILE A 193 12.19 3.71 8.32
N VAL A 194 10.87 3.65 8.46
CA VAL A 194 9.98 4.82 8.31
C VAL A 194 10.30 5.88 9.37
N VAL A 195 10.45 5.51 10.64
CA VAL A 195 10.82 6.45 11.71
C VAL A 195 12.17 7.07 11.43
N SER A 196 13.16 6.29 10.97
CA SER A 196 14.49 6.81 10.66
C SER A 196 14.48 7.83 9.53
N VAL A 197 13.76 7.54 8.45
CA VAL A 197 13.58 8.47 7.33
C VAL A 197 12.84 9.73 7.78
N VAL A 198 11.73 9.60 8.51
CA VAL A 198 10.95 10.75 9.00
C VAL A 198 11.79 11.63 9.92
N MET A 199 12.54 11.04 10.85
CA MET A 199 13.41 11.79 11.77
C MET A 199 14.56 12.52 11.05
N LEU A 200 15.14 11.91 10.01
CA LEU A 200 16.18 12.54 9.19
C LEU A 200 15.65 13.66 8.29
N SER A 201 14.40 13.53 7.83
CA SER A 201 13.72 14.54 7.01
C SER A 201 13.03 15.62 7.84
N TYR A 202 12.80 15.41 9.14
CA TYR A 202 12.11 16.36 10.01
C TYR A 202 12.89 17.67 10.10
N ARG A 203 12.26 18.79 9.69
CA ARG A 203 12.85 20.14 9.63
C ARG A 203 14.15 20.23 8.81
N SER A 204 14.36 19.29 7.89
CA SER A 204 15.47 19.35 6.95
C SER A 204 15.09 20.23 5.76
N GLU A 205 15.90 21.26 5.49
CA GLU A 205 15.77 22.10 4.29
C GLU A 205 16.49 21.52 3.06
N VAL A 206 17.09 20.33 3.20
CA VAL A 206 17.87 19.72 2.12
C VAL A 206 16.93 19.35 0.96
N GLU A 207 17.13 20.00 -0.18
CA GLU A 207 16.53 19.59 -1.44
C GLU A 207 16.85 18.11 -1.68
N GLY A 208 15.79 17.29 -1.79
CA GLY A 208 15.93 15.85 -1.94
C GLY A 208 16.76 15.48 -3.17
N ASN A 209 17.44 14.34 -3.11
CA ASN A 209 18.21 13.82 -4.24
C ASN A 209 17.28 13.60 -5.46
N LYS A 210 17.56 14.27 -6.58
CA LYS A 210 16.69 14.28 -7.78
C LYS A 210 16.30 12.86 -8.26
N PRO A 211 17.25 11.90 -8.42
CA PRO A 211 16.91 10.53 -8.74
C PRO A 211 15.97 9.83 -7.75
N LEU A 212 16.12 10.07 -6.44
CA LEU A 212 15.23 9.47 -5.44
C LEU A 212 13.82 10.08 -5.50
N VAL A 213 13.73 11.39 -5.74
CA VAL A 213 12.44 12.07 -5.97
C VAL A 213 11.78 11.52 -7.23
N PHE A 214 12.53 11.35 -8.32
CA PHE A 214 12.03 10.75 -9.55
C PHE A 214 11.50 9.32 -9.35
N LEU A 215 12.25 8.46 -8.66
CA LEU A 215 11.80 7.10 -8.33
C LEU A 215 10.56 7.12 -7.43
N GLY A 216 10.48 8.07 -6.50
CA GLY A 216 9.29 8.30 -5.67
C GLY A 216 8.07 8.72 -6.50
N ASP A 217 8.25 9.59 -7.49
CA ASP A 217 7.18 10.07 -8.37
C ASP A 217 6.57 8.93 -9.19
N ILE A 218 7.40 8.06 -9.78
CA ILE A 218 6.93 6.93 -10.59
C ILE A 218 6.58 5.68 -9.77
N SER A 219 6.75 5.70 -8.45
CA SER A 219 6.67 4.53 -7.57
C SER A 219 5.33 3.78 -7.67
N TYR A 220 4.22 4.50 -7.81
CA TYR A 220 2.90 3.89 -7.94
C TYR A 220 2.75 3.14 -9.28
N SER A 221 3.15 3.79 -10.38
CA SER A 221 3.17 3.16 -11.70
C SER A 221 4.11 1.95 -11.74
N LEU A 222 5.27 2.04 -11.08
CA LEU A 222 6.23 0.93 -10.93
C LEU A 222 5.63 -0.23 -10.14
N TYR A 223 4.95 0.06 -9.03
CA TYR A 223 4.26 -0.92 -8.20
C TYR A 223 3.21 -1.74 -8.97
N LEU A 224 2.51 -1.13 -9.93
CA LEU A 224 1.53 -1.86 -10.75
C LEU A 224 2.18 -2.70 -11.86
N VAL A 225 3.17 -2.12 -12.56
CA VAL A 225 3.71 -2.72 -13.78
C VAL A 225 4.67 -3.87 -13.48
N HIS A 226 5.51 -3.76 -12.44
CA HIS A 226 6.64 -4.69 -12.26
C HIS A 226 6.20 -6.15 -12.14
N TYR A 227 5.14 -6.44 -11.37
CA TYR A 227 4.68 -7.82 -11.19
C TYR A 227 4.06 -8.39 -12.46
N SER A 228 3.22 -7.60 -13.14
CA SER A 228 2.59 -8.02 -14.40
C SER A 228 3.65 -8.30 -15.47
N LEU A 229 4.66 -7.43 -15.57
CA LEU A 229 5.79 -7.62 -16.49
C LEU A 229 6.64 -8.84 -16.10
N MET A 230 6.93 -9.04 -14.81
CA MET A 230 7.67 -10.20 -14.33
C MET A 230 6.95 -11.50 -14.72
N MET A 231 5.64 -11.58 -14.48
CA MET A 231 4.82 -12.74 -14.84
C MET A 231 4.79 -12.98 -16.36
N PHE A 232 4.72 -11.91 -17.15
CA PHE A 232 4.83 -11.99 -18.61
C PHE A 232 6.18 -12.56 -19.06
N LEU A 233 7.28 -12.04 -18.54
CA LEU A 233 8.63 -12.47 -18.92
C LEU A 233 8.87 -13.94 -18.53
N ILE A 234 8.45 -14.36 -17.33
CA ILE A 234 8.58 -15.75 -16.87
C ILE A 234 7.82 -16.72 -17.79
N LYS A 235 6.65 -16.34 -18.33
CA LYS A 235 5.90 -17.18 -19.28
C LYS A 235 6.65 -17.41 -20.60
N ILE A 236 7.51 -16.48 -21.01
CA ILE A 236 8.25 -16.56 -22.29
C ILE A 236 9.52 -17.42 -22.14
N ILE A 237 10.08 -17.51 -20.93
CA ILE A 237 11.36 -18.18 -20.69
C ILE A 237 11.12 -19.64 -20.28
N PRO A 238 11.75 -20.61 -20.94
CA PRO A 238 11.66 -22.01 -20.54
C PRO A 238 12.15 -22.21 -19.10
N GLY A 239 11.43 -23.01 -18.31
CA GLY A 239 11.80 -23.30 -16.92
C GLY A 239 13.22 -23.88 -16.74
N ASN A 240 13.82 -24.43 -17.79
CA ASN A 240 15.17 -25.00 -17.78
C ASN A 240 16.27 -24.02 -18.23
N ALA A 241 15.96 -22.73 -18.38
CA ALA A 241 16.94 -21.73 -18.80
C ALA A 241 18.15 -21.64 -17.84
N PRO A 242 19.39 -21.57 -18.35
CA PRO A 242 20.61 -21.36 -17.57
C PRO A 242 20.54 -20.15 -16.64
N PHE A 243 21.36 -20.16 -15.58
CA PHE A 243 21.42 -19.06 -14.60
C PHE A 243 21.67 -17.68 -15.25
N VAL A 244 22.53 -17.63 -16.27
CA VAL A 244 22.86 -16.37 -16.98
C VAL A 244 21.64 -15.79 -17.67
N GLU A 245 20.80 -16.62 -18.30
CA GLU A 245 19.56 -16.18 -18.95
C GLU A 245 18.55 -15.68 -17.90
N ARG A 246 18.42 -16.38 -16.77
CA ARG A 246 17.56 -15.94 -15.66
C ARG A 246 18.02 -14.61 -15.05
N ALA A 247 19.32 -14.43 -14.88
CA ALA A 247 19.90 -13.17 -14.39
C ALA A 247 19.70 -12.03 -15.39
N GLY A 248 19.89 -12.29 -16.69
CA GLY A 248 19.64 -11.32 -17.76
C GLY A 248 18.18 -10.87 -17.79
N VAL A 249 17.24 -11.81 -17.64
CA VAL A 249 15.81 -11.52 -17.56
C VAL A 249 15.47 -10.72 -16.32
N PHE A 250 16.06 -11.04 -15.17
CA PHE A 250 15.85 -10.27 -13.95
C PHE A 250 16.28 -8.81 -14.14
N ILE A 251 17.48 -8.57 -14.68
CA ILE A 251 17.97 -7.21 -14.98
C ILE A 251 17.07 -6.51 -16.00
N LEU A 252 16.67 -7.21 -17.07
CA LEU A 252 15.75 -6.70 -18.08
C LEU A 252 14.39 -6.34 -17.45
N SER A 253 13.88 -7.15 -16.53
CA SER A 253 12.61 -6.93 -15.85
C SER A 253 12.66 -5.64 -15.03
N ILE A 254 13.76 -5.37 -14.31
CA ILE A 254 13.95 -4.14 -13.55
C ILE A 254 14.00 -2.94 -14.49
N ALA A 255 14.86 -2.99 -15.52
CA ALA A 255 15.04 -1.89 -16.46
C ALA A 255 13.74 -1.57 -17.20
N ALA A 256 13.07 -2.59 -17.75
CA ALA A 256 11.80 -2.44 -18.44
C ALA A 256 10.67 -1.97 -17.50
N SER A 257 10.64 -2.43 -16.24
CA SER A 257 9.66 -1.93 -15.26
C SER A 257 9.82 -0.43 -15.00
N VAL A 258 11.06 0.07 -14.85
CA VAL A 258 11.31 1.51 -14.65
C VAL A 258 10.90 2.32 -15.88
N VAL A 259 11.25 1.85 -17.09
CA VAL A 259 10.89 2.52 -18.35
C VAL A 259 9.38 2.56 -18.56
N LEU A 260 8.70 1.43 -18.40
CA LEU A 260 7.23 1.37 -18.53
C LEU A 260 6.53 2.18 -17.45
N ALA A 261 7.03 2.15 -16.21
CA ALA A 261 6.53 2.97 -15.12
C ALA A 261 6.65 4.47 -15.42
N PHE A 262 7.75 4.90 -16.04
CA PHE A 262 7.93 6.29 -16.47
C PHE A 262 6.87 6.70 -17.51
N PHE A 263 6.65 5.89 -18.56
CA PHE A 263 5.64 6.21 -19.57
C PHE A 263 4.21 6.19 -19.00
N MET A 264 3.90 5.21 -18.15
CA MET A 264 2.64 5.16 -17.42
C MET A 264 2.43 6.40 -16.54
N PHE A 265 3.48 6.84 -15.84
CA PHE A 265 3.42 8.03 -15.00
C PHE A 265 3.20 9.30 -15.84
N GLU A 266 3.93 9.49 -16.93
CA GLU A 266 3.87 10.70 -17.74
C GLU A 266 2.57 10.79 -18.54
N TRP A 267 2.10 9.69 -19.11
CA TRP A 267 0.98 9.68 -20.06
C TRP A 267 -0.37 9.30 -19.46
N VAL A 268 -0.38 8.60 -18.32
CA VAL A 268 -1.62 8.20 -17.65
C VAL A 268 -1.74 8.90 -16.30
N GLU A 269 -0.79 8.69 -15.37
CA GLU A 269 -0.94 9.18 -14.01
C GLU A 269 -0.99 10.73 -13.96
N LYS A 270 -0.05 11.43 -14.59
CA LYS A 270 0.00 12.91 -14.58
C LYS A 270 -1.24 13.57 -15.19
N PRO A 271 -1.72 13.20 -16.40
CA PRO A 271 -2.93 13.80 -16.97
C PRO A 271 -4.16 13.60 -16.10
N PHE A 272 -4.34 12.40 -15.54
CA PHE A 272 -5.49 12.12 -14.69
C PHE A 272 -5.40 12.79 -13.32
N ILE A 273 -4.20 12.95 -12.73
CA ILE A 273 -4.00 13.81 -11.55
C ILE A 273 -4.43 15.25 -11.85
N LYS A 274 -4.03 15.80 -13.02
CA LYS A 274 -4.44 17.15 -13.43
C LYS A 274 -5.96 17.25 -13.59
N ALA A 275 -6.60 16.26 -14.20
CA ALA A 275 -8.06 16.19 -14.32
C ALA A 275 -8.75 16.13 -12.95
N GLY A 276 -8.27 15.27 -12.04
CA GLY A 276 -8.80 15.14 -10.69
C GLY A 276 -8.68 16.41 -9.85
N LYS A 277 -7.61 17.20 -10.04
CA LYS A 277 -7.48 18.53 -9.42
C LYS A 277 -8.55 19.51 -9.92
N LYS A 278 -8.84 19.51 -11.22
CA LYS A 278 -9.90 20.35 -11.82
C LYS A 278 -11.28 19.96 -11.29
N VAL A 279 -11.63 18.68 -11.32
CA VAL A 279 -12.92 18.16 -10.83
C VAL A 279 -13.12 18.49 -9.35
N ALA A 280 -12.10 18.27 -8.52
CA ALA A 280 -12.17 18.61 -7.10
C ALA A 280 -12.33 20.12 -6.83
N GLY A 281 -11.76 20.97 -7.69
CA GLY A 281 -11.92 22.43 -7.59
C GLY A 281 -13.32 22.91 -7.97
N ILE A 282 -13.94 22.29 -8.97
CA ILE A 282 -15.33 22.58 -9.36
C ILE A 282 -16.27 22.22 -8.21
N LEU A 283 -16.16 21.01 -7.66
CA LEU A 283 -17.03 20.52 -6.60
C LEU A 283 -16.92 21.33 -5.29
N SER A 284 -15.71 21.79 -4.94
CA SER A 284 -15.53 22.66 -3.77
C SER A 284 -16.06 24.08 -3.99
N GLY A 285 -16.01 24.58 -5.23
CA GLY A 285 -16.65 25.84 -5.62
C GLY A 285 -18.17 25.78 -5.50
N TRP A 286 -18.79 24.66 -5.91
CA TRP A 286 -20.23 24.42 -5.77
C TRP A 286 -20.68 24.33 -4.31
N GLN A 287 -19.90 23.68 -3.42
CA GLN A 287 -20.21 23.65 -1.98
C GLN A 287 -20.16 25.03 -1.31
N LYS A 288 -19.31 25.95 -1.78
CA LYS A 288 -19.30 27.34 -1.30
C LYS A 288 -20.49 28.16 -1.81
N PHE A 289 -21.05 27.80 -2.97
CA PHE A 289 -22.19 28.49 -3.56
C PHE A 289 -23.53 28.02 -2.96
N SER A 290 -23.64 26.76 -2.53
CA SER A 290 -24.89 26.23 -1.92
C SER A 290 -25.03 26.49 -0.41
N MET A 291 -24.01 27.06 0.25
CA MET A 291 -24.06 27.47 1.66
C MET A 291 -24.21 29.00 1.83
N ARG A 292 -24.49 29.73 0.74
CA ARG A 292 -24.96 31.11 0.76
C ARG A 292 -26.43 31.14 0.38
#